data_AF-A0A8H4AQQ4-F1
#
_entry.id   AF-A0A8H4AQQ4-F1
#
_cell.length_a   1.000
_cell.length_b   1.000
_cell.length_c   1.000
_cell.angle_alpha   90.00
_cell.angle_beta   90.00
_cell.angle_gamma   90.00
#
_symmetry.space_group_name_H-M   'P 1'
#
loop_
_entity.id
_entity.type
_entity.pdbx_description
1 polymer ?
#
loop_
_entity_poly.entity_id
_entity_poly.type
_entity_poly.pdbx_seq_one_letter_code
_entity_poly.pdbx_strand_id
1 'polypeptide(L)'
;MNVIESAQLGSTMLTSAKQYLLLVLTQPCCSCNNNSPKNKILNITIVGFQIKSTIECQQYDTIFEHTNETQDINLIKAVAVLELSGEISYNAVQNYGITNQISSKTYYHYQKVYFDFLVIAATPVQKKL
;
A
#
# COMPACT_ATOMS: atom_id res chain seq x y z
N MET A 1 -17.42 4.52 -12.38
CA MET A 1 -17.63 3.95 -11.03
C MET A 1 -16.25 3.70 -10.43
N ASN A 2 -15.97 4.27 -9.27
CA ASN A 2 -14.64 4.30 -8.66
C ASN A 2 -14.32 2.92 -8.06
N VAL A 3 -13.23 2.26 -8.48
CA VAL A 3 -12.81 0.93 -8.00
C VAL A 3 -12.68 0.89 -6.46
N ILE A 4 -12.34 2.02 -5.85
CA ILE A 4 -12.25 2.16 -4.40
C ILE A 4 -13.62 2.00 -3.72
N GLU A 5 -14.67 2.56 -4.32
CA GLU A 5 -16.04 2.51 -3.80
C GLU A 5 -16.69 1.16 -4.10
N SER A 6 -16.53 0.64 -5.32
CA SER A 6 -17.13 -0.65 -5.71
C SER A 6 -16.53 -1.83 -4.94
N ALA A 7 -15.25 -1.76 -4.59
CA ALA A 7 -14.58 -2.80 -3.81
C ALA A 7 -14.55 -2.51 -2.30
N GLN A 8 -15.07 -1.38 -1.81
CA GLN A 8 -14.95 -0.99 -0.38
C GLN A 8 -13.50 -1.02 0.15
N LEU A 9 -12.53 -0.70 -0.71
CA LEU A 9 -11.10 -0.70 -0.37
C LEU A 9 -10.78 0.28 0.77
N GLY A 10 -11.49 1.41 0.81
CA GLY A 10 -11.26 2.46 1.81
C GLY A 10 -11.53 2.02 3.25
N SER A 11 -12.47 1.10 3.48
CA SER A 11 -12.80 0.57 4.81
C SER A 11 -11.99 -0.67 5.19
N THR A 12 -11.39 -1.33 4.20
CA THR A 12 -10.65 -2.59 4.37
C THR A 12 -9.16 -2.35 4.64
N MET A 13 -8.62 -1.21 4.18
CA MET A 13 -7.20 -0.90 4.27
C MET A 13 -6.86 0.03 5.43
N LEU A 14 -5.80 -0.31 6.14
CA LEU A 14 -5.15 0.58 7.14
C LEU A 14 -4.22 1.62 6.47
N THR A 15 -4.25 1.73 5.13
CA THR A 15 -3.41 2.62 4.31
C THR A 15 -4.23 3.23 3.16
N SER A 16 -3.65 4.17 2.41
CA SER A 16 -4.32 4.83 1.28
C SER A 16 -4.65 3.85 0.15
N ALA A 17 -5.94 3.58 -0.07
CA ALA A 17 -6.44 2.77 -1.18
C ALA A 17 -5.93 3.26 -2.55
N LYS A 18 -5.78 4.59 -2.72
CA LYS A 18 -5.23 5.17 -3.96
C LYS A 18 -3.76 4.77 -4.17
N GLN A 19 -2.94 4.80 -3.12
CA GLN A 19 -1.53 4.40 -3.21
C GLN A 19 -1.38 2.90 -3.44
N TYR A 20 -2.24 2.09 -2.83
CA TYR A 20 -2.29 0.65 -3.08
C TYR A 20 -2.58 0.35 -4.55
N LEU A 21 -3.67 0.92 -5.09
CA LEU A 21 -4.02 0.72 -6.50
C LEU A 21 -2.92 1.19 -7.46
N LEU A 22 -2.28 2.32 -7.15
CA LEU A 22 -1.14 2.81 -7.93
C LEU A 22 0.01 1.81 -7.96
N LEU A 23 0.41 1.26 -6.80
CA LEU A 23 1.49 0.28 -6.73
C LEU A 23 1.15 -1.02 -7.43
N VAL A 24 -0.07 -1.54 -7.22
CA VAL A 24 -0.58 -2.75 -7.89
C VAL A 24 -0.51 -2.58 -9.40
N LEU A 25 -1.05 -1.48 -9.94
CA LEU A 25 -1.09 -1.24 -11.38
C LEU A 25 0.27 -0.93 -12.01
N THR A 26 1.25 -0.47 -11.23
CA THR A 26 2.61 -0.17 -11.71
C THR A 26 3.58 -1.33 -11.60
N GLN A 27 3.20 -2.46 -10.98
CA GLN A 27 4.03 -3.67 -10.97
C GLN A 27 4.28 -4.17 -12.41
N PRO A 28 5.53 -4.44 -12.82
CA PRO A 28 5.82 -4.90 -14.17
C PRO A 28 5.16 -6.26 -14.44
N CYS A 29 4.57 -6.43 -15.62
CA CYS A 29 4.10 -7.74 -16.07
C CYS A 29 5.28 -8.71 -16.23
N CYS A 30 5.18 -9.92 -15.69
CA CYS A 30 6.26 -10.91 -15.76
C CYS A 30 6.60 -11.34 -17.20
N SER A 31 5.64 -11.30 -18.12
CA SER A 31 5.83 -11.75 -19.51
C SER A 31 6.40 -10.68 -20.43
N CYS A 32 6.03 -9.40 -20.23
CA CYS A 32 6.36 -8.32 -21.17
C CYS A 32 7.06 -7.12 -20.55
N ASN A 33 7.29 -7.17 -19.23
CA ASN A 33 7.88 -6.11 -18.43
C ASN A 33 7.15 -4.76 -18.52
N ASN A 34 5.93 -4.74 -19.05
CA ASN A 34 5.14 -3.52 -19.18
C ASN A 34 4.60 -3.10 -17.81
N ASN A 35 4.90 -1.87 -17.42
CA ASN A 35 4.47 -1.25 -16.16
C ASN A 35 3.33 -0.24 -16.35
N SER A 36 2.89 0.02 -17.59
CA SER A 36 1.82 0.95 -17.92
C SER A 36 0.48 0.44 -17.38
N PRO A 37 -0.24 1.23 -16.55
CA PRO A 37 -1.58 0.89 -16.08
C PRO A 37 -2.60 0.74 -17.21
N LYS A 38 -2.38 1.39 -18.36
CA LYS A 38 -3.34 1.42 -19.47
C LYS A 38 -3.55 0.06 -20.14
N ASN A 39 -2.58 -0.83 -20.03
CA ASN A 39 -2.60 -2.15 -20.68
C ASN A 39 -2.95 -3.26 -19.68
N LYS A 40 -3.61 -2.89 -18.57
CA LYS A 40 -3.91 -3.77 -17.46
C LYS A 40 -5.37 -3.66 -17.07
N ILE A 41 -6.02 -4.81 -16.92
CA ILE A 41 -7.31 -4.92 -16.26
C ILE A 41 -7.04 -5.38 -14.84
N LEU A 42 -7.60 -4.68 -13.87
CA LEU A 42 -7.48 -5.00 -12.46
C LEU A 42 -8.82 -5.49 -11.93
N ASN A 43 -8.84 -6.70 -11.40
CA ASN A 43 -9.95 -7.24 -10.63
C ASN A 43 -9.54 -7.38 -9.17
N ILE A 44 -10.44 -7.04 -8.25
CA ILE A 44 -10.16 -7.00 -6.81
C ILE A 44 -11.19 -7.84 -6.09
N THR A 45 -10.72 -8.77 -5.27
CA THR A 45 -11.54 -9.57 -4.36
C THR A 45 -11.09 -9.30 -2.94
N ILE A 46 -12.06 -9.11 -2.05
CA ILE A 46 -11.83 -8.80 -0.63
C ILE A 46 -12.51 -9.84 0.23
N VAL A 47 -11.76 -10.41 1.18
CA VAL A 47 -12.24 -11.38 2.16
C VAL A 47 -11.70 -10.97 3.53
N GLY A 48 -12.55 -10.37 4.36
CA GLY A 48 -12.11 -9.75 5.62
C GLY A 48 -11.10 -8.63 5.36
N PHE A 49 -9.89 -8.74 5.92
CA PHE A 49 -8.79 -7.80 5.69
C PHE A 49 -7.87 -8.19 4.51
N GLN A 50 -8.08 -9.36 3.92
CA GLN A 50 -7.31 -9.81 2.77
C GLN A 50 -7.84 -9.13 1.50
N ILE A 51 -6.91 -8.57 0.72
CA ILE A 51 -7.16 -7.95 -0.58
C ILE A 51 -6.36 -8.73 -1.62
N LYS A 52 -7.07 -9.43 -2.48
CA LYS A 52 -6.51 -10.13 -3.63
C LYS A 52 -6.75 -9.31 -4.89
N SER A 53 -5.66 -8.89 -5.51
CA SER A 53 -5.62 -8.14 -6.78
C SER A 53 -5.17 -9.07 -7.90
N THR A 54 -6.07 -9.37 -8.83
CA THR A 54 -5.75 -10.12 -10.05
C THR A 54 -5.58 -9.14 -11.19
N ILE A 55 -4.43 -9.17 -11.84
CA ILE A 55 -4.09 -8.28 -12.95
C ILE A 55 -3.96 -9.10 -14.23
N GLU A 56 -4.70 -8.68 -15.24
CA GLU A 56 -4.58 -9.21 -16.59
C GLU A 56 -3.84 -8.19 -17.47
N CYS A 57 -2.74 -8.61 -18.08
CA CYS A 57 -2.02 -7.82 -19.06
C CYS A 57 -2.59 -8.06 -20.45
N GLN A 58 -3.26 -7.06 -21.02
CA GLN A 58 -3.95 -7.15 -22.32
C GLN A 58 -3.00 -7.31 -23.52
N GLN A 59 -1.70 -7.15 -23.32
CA GLN A 59 -0.72 -7.24 -24.41
C GLN A 59 -0.25 -8.69 -24.66
N TYR A 60 -0.33 -9.55 -23.64
CA TYR A 60 0.16 -10.95 -23.68
C TYR A 60 -0.78 -11.93 -22.96
N ASP A 61 -2.01 -11.51 -22.67
CA ASP A 61 -3.03 -12.25 -21.90
C ASP A 61 -2.47 -12.94 -20.66
N THR A 62 -1.48 -12.30 -20.02
CA THR A 62 -0.83 -12.84 -18.84
C THR A 62 -1.58 -12.38 -17.60
N ILE A 63 -2.00 -13.33 -16.79
CA ILE A 63 -2.67 -13.09 -15.51
C ILE A 63 -1.67 -13.30 -14.39
N PHE A 64 -1.59 -12.34 -13.48
CA PHE A 64 -0.76 -12.44 -12.28
C PHE A 64 -1.50 -11.86 -11.08
N GLU A 65 -1.12 -12.33 -9.89
CA GLU A 65 -1.85 -12.04 -8.66
C GLU A 65 -0.95 -11.34 -7.64
N HIS A 66 -1.53 -10.38 -6.94
CA HIS A 66 -0.93 -9.72 -5.79
C HIS A 66 -1.89 -9.78 -4.62
N THR A 67 -1.35 -9.97 -3.42
CA THR A 67 -2.11 -9.87 -2.19
C THR A 67 -1.44 -8.86 -1.25
N ASN A 68 -2.24 -8.24 -0.38
CA ASN A 68 -1.73 -7.44 0.73
C ASN A 68 -1.17 -8.30 1.88
N GLU A 69 -1.33 -9.62 1.80
CA GLU A 69 -0.79 -10.60 2.73
C GLU A 69 0.50 -11.25 2.18
N THR A 70 1.31 -11.85 3.05
CA THR A 70 2.42 -12.73 2.65
C THR A 70 2.02 -14.20 2.88
N GLN A 71 2.73 -15.14 2.27
CA GLN A 71 2.37 -16.57 2.21
C GLN A 71 2.10 -17.21 3.59
N ASP A 72 2.71 -16.68 4.65
CA ASP A 72 2.63 -17.21 6.02
C ASP A 72 1.72 -16.40 6.96
N ILE A 73 1.04 -15.35 6.45
CA ILE A 73 0.41 -14.34 7.31
C ILE A 73 -1.04 -14.09 6.90
N ASN A 74 -1.92 -14.19 7.90
CA ASN A 74 -3.34 -13.93 7.76
C ASN A 74 -3.71 -12.69 8.60
N LEU A 75 -4.14 -11.62 7.95
CA LEU A 75 -4.44 -10.34 8.60
C LEU A 75 -5.61 -10.44 9.56
N ILE A 76 -6.58 -11.33 9.31
CA ILE A 76 -7.69 -11.57 10.25
C ILE A 76 -7.15 -12.12 11.56
N LYS A 77 -6.21 -13.08 11.50
CA LYS A 77 -5.54 -13.61 12.70
C LYS A 77 -4.71 -12.53 13.40
N ALA A 78 -3.98 -11.71 12.65
CA ALA A 78 -3.18 -10.63 13.22
C ALA A 78 -4.04 -9.59 13.96
N VAL A 79 -5.16 -9.17 13.37
CA VAL A 79 -6.12 -8.25 13.99
C VAL A 79 -6.77 -8.87 15.23
N ALA A 80 -7.15 -10.15 15.17
CA ALA A 80 -7.72 -10.85 16.33
C ALA A 80 -6.71 -10.94 17.50
N VAL A 81 -5.42 -11.17 17.21
CA VAL A 81 -4.37 -11.16 18.24
C VAL A 81 -4.20 -9.77 18.83
N LEU A 82 -4.22 -8.71 18.01
CA LEU A 82 -4.14 -7.32 18.48
C LEU A 82 -5.29 -6.93 19.41
N GLU A 83 -6.52 -7.33 19.06
CA GLU A 83 -7.71 -7.08 19.88
C GLU A 83 -7.62 -7.80 21.24
N LEU A 84 -7.04 -9.00 21.26
CA LEU A 84 -6.85 -9.80 22.47
C LEU A 84 -5.68 -9.33 23.34
N SER A 85 -4.59 -8.86 22.74
CA SER A 85 -3.37 -8.48 23.48
C SER A 85 -3.41 -7.05 24.03
N GLY A 86 -4.32 -6.19 23.55
CA GLY A 86 -4.44 -4.78 23.97
C GLY A 86 -3.23 -3.90 23.57
N GLU A 87 -2.10 -4.48 23.21
CA GLU A 87 -0.93 -3.79 22.68
C GLU A 87 -1.06 -3.52 21.18
N ILE A 88 -1.10 -2.23 20.83
CA ILE A 88 -1.03 -1.76 19.44
C ILE A 88 0.42 -1.90 18.97
N SER A 89 0.77 -3.11 18.55
CA SER A 89 1.99 -3.32 17.76
C SER A 89 1.74 -2.77 16.36
N TYR A 90 2.09 -1.49 16.13
CA TYR A 90 2.15 -0.87 14.79
C TYR A 90 2.91 -1.76 13.78
N ASN A 91 3.90 -2.52 14.29
CA ASN A 91 4.68 -3.49 13.54
C ASN A 91 3.86 -4.70 13.04
N ALA A 92 2.74 -5.03 13.67
CA ALA A 92 1.85 -6.12 13.28
C ALA A 92 0.79 -5.73 12.24
N VAL A 93 0.85 -4.50 11.69
CA VAL A 93 0.00 -4.03 10.58
C VAL A 93 0.86 -3.57 9.39
N GLN A 94 2.04 -3.02 9.66
CA GLN A 94 2.88 -2.34 8.67
C GLN A 94 3.72 -3.27 7.77
N ASN A 95 3.84 -4.56 8.07
CA ASN A 95 4.87 -5.43 7.51
C ASN A 95 4.43 -6.34 6.34
N TYR A 96 3.28 -6.09 5.69
CA TYR A 96 2.69 -7.11 4.79
C TYR A 96 2.54 -6.66 3.32
N GLY A 97 3.28 -7.32 2.43
CA GLY A 97 3.12 -7.21 0.97
C GLY A 97 3.27 -5.79 0.40
N ILE A 98 2.39 -5.43 -0.53
CA ILE A 98 2.34 -4.07 -1.13
C ILE A 98 2.08 -3.01 -0.05
N THR A 99 1.39 -3.33 1.03
CA THR A 99 1.17 -2.44 2.18
C THR A 99 2.49 -2.04 2.83
N ASN A 100 3.49 -2.93 2.90
CA ASN A 100 4.83 -2.61 3.40
C ASN A 100 5.56 -1.61 2.49
N GLN A 101 5.38 -1.72 1.17
CA GLN A 101 5.97 -0.75 0.23
C GLN A 101 5.35 0.64 0.40
N ILE A 102 4.05 0.72 0.71
CA ILE A 102 3.33 1.97 1.00
C ILE A 102 3.78 2.54 2.35
N SER A 103 3.76 1.72 3.40
CA SER A 103 4.10 2.14 4.76
C SER A 103 5.53 2.67 4.81
N SER A 104 6.48 1.96 4.21
CA SER A 104 7.88 2.40 4.11
C SER A 104 8.01 3.72 3.36
N LYS A 105 7.42 3.86 2.17
CA LYS A 105 7.47 5.13 1.41
C LYS A 105 6.83 6.28 2.16
N THR A 106 5.71 6.02 2.82
CA THR A 106 4.95 7.03 3.59
C THR A 106 5.70 7.42 4.85
N TYR A 107 6.29 6.45 5.56
CA TYR A 107 7.16 6.66 6.70
C TYR A 107 8.37 7.53 6.33
N TYR A 108 9.10 7.16 5.27
CA TYR A 108 10.24 7.97 4.81
C TYR A 108 9.82 9.36 4.34
N HIS A 109 8.64 9.50 3.72
CA HIS A 109 8.10 10.80 3.34
C HIS A 109 7.81 11.67 4.56
N TYR A 110 7.07 11.17 5.56
CA TYR A 110 6.75 11.92 6.78
C TYR A 110 7.99 12.19 7.62
N GLN A 111 8.91 11.23 7.71
CA GLN A 111 10.20 11.42 8.37
C GLN A 111 11.00 12.53 7.68
N LYS A 112 11.05 12.53 6.33
CA LYS A 112 11.70 13.60 5.57
C LYS A 112 11.03 14.95 5.79
N VAL A 113 9.70 15.04 5.70
CA VAL A 113 8.95 16.29 5.95
C VAL A 113 9.22 16.82 7.35
N TYR A 114 9.26 15.94 8.35
CA TYR A 114 9.55 16.30 9.73
C TYR A 114 11.00 16.77 9.91
N PHE A 115 11.98 16.08 9.31
CA PHE A 115 13.37 16.53 9.33
C PHE A 115 13.58 17.84 8.56
N ASP A 116 12.95 18.02 7.41
CA ASP A 116 12.99 19.27 6.65
C ASP A 116 12.41 20.43 7.47
N PHE A 117 11.30 20.19 8.19
CA PHE A 117 10.74 21.16 9.13
C PHE A 117 11.72 21.51 10.26
N LEU A 118 12.36 20.50 10.87
CA LEU A 118 13.36 20.74 11.92
C LEU A 118 14.58 21.50 11.41
N VAL A 119 15.04 21.20 10.19
CA VAL A 119 16.14 21.92 9.52
C VAL A 119 15.74 23.38 9.28
N ILE A 120 14.54 23.63 8.76
CA ILE A 120 14.01 24.99 8.56
C ILE A 120 13.92 25.74 9.90
N ALA A 121 13.38 25.10 10.94
CA ALA A 121 13.24 25.68 12.27
C ALA A 121 14.61 25.94 12.95
N ALA A 122 15.63 25.14 12.65
CA ALA A 122 16.98 25.29 13.15
C ALA A 122 17.84 26.26 12.32
N THR A 123 17.38 26.71 11.15
CA THR A 123 18.10 27.68 10.33
C THR A 123 17.81 29.09 10.85
N PRO A 124 18.77 29.81 11.44
CA PRO A 124 18.50 31.14 11.98
C PRO A 124 18.15 32.10 10.84
N VAL A 125 17.02 32.78 10.98
CA VAL A 125 16.63 33.90 10.11
C VAL A 125 17.71 34.97 10.24
N GLN A 126 18.60 35.09 9.24
CA GLN A 126 19.49 36.24 9.12
C GLN A 126 18.62 37.48 8.89
N LYS A 127 18.26 38.17 9.97
CA LYS A 127 17.81 39.56 9.90
C LYS A 127 18.99 40.36 9.35
N LYS A 128 18.94 40.71 8.07
CA LYS A 128 19.76 41.79 7.52
C LYS A 128 19.42 43.05 8.30
N LEU A 129 20.39 43.53 9.07
CA LEU A 129 20.47 44.90 9.58
C LEU A 129 20.63 45.87 8.41
#